data_AF-A0A812PJU5-F1
#
_entry.id   AF-A0A812PJU5-F1
#
_cell.length_a   1.000
_cell.length_b   1.000
_cell.length_c   1.000
_cell.angle_alpha   90.00
_cell.angle_beta   90.00
_cell.angle_gamma   90.00
#
_symmetry.space_group_name_H-M   'P 1'
#
loop_
_entity.id
_entity.type
_entity.pdbx_description
1 polymer ?
#
loop_
_entity_poly.entity_id
_entity_poly.type
_entity_poly.pdbx_seq_one_letter_code
_entity_poly.pdbx_strand_id
1 'polypeptide(L)'
;MEELPCSNDLVAVQKGANPGSMKKALELLKRRAVKITGRSLDGGVAAEVQSEQGGKAYTVRLGRTAAAGAGEVDARCGCVDFRTRGGLCKHGAAAALFLFQAGHELPELAAQASAPVKRPRSERPPATPTRNKLFEPGSVSSPEEVDEALPALKRPQFPQPRAAASAAVSQMQRVFFLRQLQTAATAGNHAGFFRDLQRIHEPIGETEVAELLHKAIWGSDVAGAEKVVEGLLAARPEAAAAARAGIADALGRTPLHAAVAANRLEVCRALLSANADPGLPDGHGISALELASRRKLDTSKGNWRHEADPFHELLRGAVAKSAPAEENAT
;
A
#
# COMPACT_ATOMS: atom_id res chain seq x y z
N MET A 1 -7.50 44.48 -10.08
CA MET A 1 -6.68 44.52 -8.85
C MET A 1 -6.98 43.24 -8.11
N GLU A 2 -6.13 42.23 -8.22
CA GLU A 2 -6.29 40.99 -7.44
C GLU A 2 -5.91 41.33 -6.00
N GLU A 3 -6.90 41.47 -5.13
CA GLU A 3 -6.65 41.68 -3.71
C GLU A 3 -5.90 40.46 -3.15
N LEU A 4 -4.73 40.74 -2.58
CA LEU A 4 -3.99 39.75 -1.81
C LEU A 4 -4.89 39.28 -0.66
N PRO A 5 -4.91 37.98 -0.34
CA PRO A 5 -5.74 37.46 0.75
C PRO A 5 -5.40 38.20 2.06
N CYS A 6 -6.42 38.43 2.89
CA CYS A 6 -6.27 39.13 4.17
C CYS A 6 -5.10 38.54 4.98
N SER A 7 -4.31 39.40 5.63
CA SER A 7 -3.06 39.02 6.29
C SER A 7 -3.22 37.80 7.22
N ASN A 8 -4.35 37.71 7.92
CA ASN A 8 -4.62 36.61 8.85
C ASN A 8 -4.83 35.25 8.16
N ASP A 9 -5.51 35.23 7.00
CA ASP A 9 -5.78 33.99 6.25
C ASP A 9 -4.50 33.47 5.58
N LEU A 10 -3.68 34.39 5.07
CA LEU A 10 -2.39 34.04 4.50
C LEU A 10 -1.46 33.46 5.56
N VAL A 11 -1.45 34.01 6.78
CA VAL A 11 -0.68 33.49 7.91
C VAL A 11 -1.19 32.10 8.32
N ALA A 12 -2.50 31.86 8.32
CA ALA A 12 -3.06 30.55 8.64
C ALA A 12 -2.65 29.47 7.63
N VAL A 13 -2.73 29.76 6.32
CA VAL A 13 -2.29 28.82 5.28
C VAL A 13 -0.77 28.63 5.33
N GLN A 14 -0.01 29.70 5.58
CA GLN A 14 1.46 29.66 5.64
C GLN A 14 1.98 28.78 6.78
N LYS A 15 1.28 28.74 7.92
CA LYS A 15 1.62 27.87 9.06
C LYS A 15 1.42 26.39 8.76
N GLY A 16 0.31 26.03 8.10
CA GLY A 16 0.00 24.62 7.77
C GLY A 16 0.66 24.10 6.48
N ALA A 17 1.30 24.97 5.69
CA ALA A 17 1.90 24.63 4.39
C ALA A 17 3.27 23.97 4.50
N ASN A 18 3.45 22.89 3.73
CA ASN A 18 4.73 22.20 3.61
C ASN A 18 5.81 23.15 3.05
N PRO A 19 7.09 22.99 3.45
CA PRO A 19 8.19 23.85 2.99
C PRO A 19 8.23 23.98 1.45
N GLY A 20 8.23 25.22 0.96
CA GLY A 20 8.26 25.54 -0.47
C GLY A 20 6.91 25.42 -1.20
N SER A 21 5.83 24.97 -0.54
CA SER A 21 4.51 24.81 -1.15
C SER A 21 3.82 26.15 -1.42
N MET A 22 4.03 27.15 -0.56
CA MET A 22 3.38 28.46 -0.68
C MET A 22 3.77 29.23 -1.95
N LYS A 23 5.06 29.24 -2.30
CA LYS A 23 5.53 29.88 -3.55
C LYS A 23 4.88 29.25 -4.79
N LYS A 24 4.73 27.92 -4.79
CA LYS A 24 4.08 27.18 -5.89
C LYS A 24 2.56 27.38 -5.91
N ALA A 25 1.94 27.46 -4.73
CA ALA A 25 0.52 27.74 -4.61
C ALA A 25 0.13 29.10 -5.20
N LEU A 26 0.93 30.15 -4.94
CA LEU A 26 0.74 31.47 -5.53
C LEU A 26 0.89 31.45 -7.06
N GLU A 27 1.82 30.66 -7.59
CA GLU A 27 2.00 30.50 -9.04
C GLU A 27 0.79 29.80 -9.69
N LEU A 28 0.21 28.80 -9.01
CA LEU A 28 -1.03 28.15 -9.46
C LEU A 28 -2.24 29.10 -9.50
N LEU A 29 -2.32 30.02 -8.54
CA LEU A 29 -3.38 31.05 -8.51
C LEU A 29 -3.24 32.03 -9.68
N LYS A 30 -2.02 32.52 -9.95
CA LYS A 30 -1.75 33.41 -11.10
C LYS A 30 -2.16 32.79 -12.44
N ARG A 31 -2.06 31.46 -12.54
CA ARG A 31 -2.44 30.69 -13.73
C ARG A 31 -3.93 30.33 -13.79
N ARG A 32 -4.73 30.73 -12.79
CA ARG A 32 -6.15 30.37 -12.65
C ARG A 32 -6.37 28.86 -12.70
N ALA A 33 -5.47 28.10 -12.08
CA ALA A 33 -5.47 26.64 -12.11
C ALA A 33 -6.44 26.00 -11.11
N VAL A 34 -7.21 26.78 -10.34
CA VAL A 34 -8.11 26.31 -9.28
C VAL A 34 -9.56 26.50 -9.70
N LYS A 35 -10.37 25.45 -9.53
CA LYS A 35 -11.83 25.48 -9.76
C LYS A 35 -12.55 24.86 -8.57
N ILE A 36 -13.51 25.56 -7.98
CA ILE A 36 -14.35 25.00 -6.91
C ILE A 36 -15.42 24.11 -7.53
N THR A 37 -15.49 22.85 -7.08
CA THR A 37 -16.41 21.84 -7.63
C THR A 37 -17.69 21.69 -6.81
N GLY A 38 -17.69 22.11 -5.54
CA GLY A 38 -18.87 22.10 -4.68
C GLY A 38 -18.57 21.85 -3.21
N ARG A 39 -19.60 21.50 -2.44
CA ARG A 39 -19.48 21.10 -1.03
C ARG A 39 -19.48 19.58 -0.92
N SER A 40 -18.60 19.05 -0.07
CA SER A 40 -18.54 17.63 0.30
C SER A 40 -19.64 17.29 1.30
N LEU A 41 -20.01 16.02 1.38
CA LEU A 41 -21.03 15.51 2.31
C LEU A 41 -20.65 15.73 3.78
N ASP A 42 -19.36 15.84 4.06
CA ASP A 42 -18.80 16.07 5.40
C ASP A 42 -18.75 17.56 5.79
N GLY A 43 -19.38 18.43 5.01
CA GLY A 43 -19.36 19.88 5.20
C GLY A 43 -18.16 20.58 4.54
N GLY A 44 -17.06 19.89 4.24
CA GLY A 44 -15.86 20.47 3.61
C GLY A 44 -16.07 21.02 2.18
N VAL A 45 -15.14 21.83 1.69
CA VAL A 45 -15.17 22.39 0.32
C VAL A 45 -14.32 21.55 -0.62
N ALA A 46 -14.87 21.15 -1.77
CA ALA A 46 -14.15 20.42 -2.81
C ALA A 46 -13.68 21.37 -3.92
N ALA A 47 -12.41 21.26 -4.28
CA ALA A 47 -11.77 22.02 -5.35
C ALA A 47 -10.97 21.08 -6.26
N GLU A 48 -10.87 21.46 -7.52
CA GLU A 48 -10.03 20.83 -8.53
C GLU A 48 -8.89 21.78 -8.88
N VAL A 49 -7.64 21.29 -8.79
CA VAL A 49 -6.44 22.09 -9.04
C VAL A 49 -5.62 21.45 -10.15
N GLN A 50 -5.42 22.17 -11.24
CA GLN A 50 -4.59 21.74 -12.36
C GLN A 50 -3.10 21.82 -12.01
N SER A 51 -2.31 20.87 -12.54
CA SER A 51 -0.87 20.83 -12.35
C SER A 51 -0.12 21.91 -13.13
N GLU A 52 1.05 22.30 -12.63
CA GLU A 52 1.97 23.26 -13.28
C GLU A 52 2.40 22.84 -14.69
N GLN A 53 2.46 21.53 -14.96
CA GLN A 53 2.90 20.95 -16.24
C GLN A 53 1.75 20.74 -17.24
N GLY A 54 0.50 21.05 -16.86
CA GLY A 54 -0.69 20.70 -17.64
C GLY A 54 -0.99 19.19 -17.66
N GLY A 55 -2.23 18.81 -17.96
CA GLY A 55 -2.61 17.42 -18.21
C GLY A 55 -2.97 16.55 -16.99
N LYS A 56 -2.83 17.06 -15.76
CA LYS A 56 -3.34 16.38 -14.54
C LYS A 56 -4.09 17.37 -13.65
N ALA A 57 -5.25 16.96 -13.16
CA ALA A 57 -6.04 17.71 -12.19
C ALA A 57 -6.12 16.93 -10.87
N TYR A 58 -5.94 17.64 -9.76
CA TYR A 58 -5.97 17.09 -8.42
C TYR A 58 -7.21 17.54 -7.69
N THR A 59 -7.96 16.59 -7.15
CA THR A 59 -9.05 16.91 -6.24
C THR A 59 -8.49 17.20 -4.85
N VAL A 60 -8.93 18.32 -4.29
CA VAL A 60 -8.57 18.84 -2.98
C VAL A 60 -9.85 19.00 -2.18
N ARG A 61 -9.86 18.52 -0.95
CA ARG A 61 -10.94 18.76 0.02
C ARG A 61 -10.41 19.61 1.15
N LEU A 62 -11.10 20.69 1.47
CA LEU A 62 -10.68 21.70 2.44
C LEU A 62 -11.68 21.79 3.60
N GLY A 63 -11.18 22.14 4.77
CA GLY A 63 -11.99 22.58 5.90
C GLY A 63 -11.13 23.00 7.09
N ARG A 64 -11.76 23.23 8.24
CA ARG A 64 -11.08 23.57 9.50
C ARG A 64 -11.23 22.44 10.51
N THR A 65 -10.16 22.07 11.21
CA THR A 65 -10.24 21.08 12.31
C THR A 65 -10.45 21.77 13.65
N ALA A 66 -11.39 21.28 14.46
CA ALA A 66 -11.71 21.83 15.78
C ALA A 66 -10.64 21.55 16.87
N ALA A 67 -9.67 20.66 16.60
CA ALA A 67 -8.68 20.22 17.58
C ALA A 67 -7.38 21.04 17.48
N ALA A 68 -7.01 21.65 18.62
CA ALA A 68 -5.84 22.49 18.88
C ALA A 68 -5.93 23.92 18.33
N GLY A 69 -6.39 24.83 19.19
CA GLY A 69 -6.07 26.27 19.20
C GLY A 69 -5.73 26.95 17.86
N ALA A 70 -6.75 27.61 17.30
CA ALA A 70 -6.70 28.59 16.21
C ALA A 70 -6.69 28.04 14.77
N GLY A 71 -7.89 27.75 14.24
CA GLY A 71 -8.25 28.04 12.84
C GLY A 71 -7.36 27.45 11.74
N GLU A 72 -6.64 26.36 12.02
CA GLU A 72 -5.70 25.78 11.07
C GLU A 72 -6.46 25.13 9.90
N VAL A 73 -6.01 25.44 8.69
CA VAL A 73 -6.63 24.99 7.45
C VAL A 73 -6.16 23.57 7.17
N ASP A 74 -7.10 22.61 7.17
CA ASP A 74 -6.82 21.23 6.76
C ASP A 74 -7.20 21.03 5.29
N ALA A 75 -6.36 20.30 4.57
CA ALA A 75 -6.63 19.91 3.20
C ALA A 75 -6.23 18.47 2.93
N ARG A 76 -7.13 17.71 2.28
CA ARG A 76 -6.81 16.39 1.73
C ARG A 76 -6.66 16.48 0.22
N CYS A 77 -5.50 16.07 -0.29
CA CYS A 77 -5.20 16.10 -1.72
C CYS A 77 -4.67 14.75 -2.23
N GLY A 78 -5.07 14.33 -3.43
CA GLY A 78 -4.56 13.09 -4.05
C GLY A 78 -3.10 13.11 -4.53
N CYS A 79 -2.40 14.24 -4.39
CA CYS A 79 -1.02 14.39 -4.87
C CYS A 79 0.00 13.60 -4.04
N VAL A 80 1.18 13.37 -4.62
CA VAL A 80 2.27 12.63 -3.95
C VAL A 80 2.81 13.41 -2.74
N ASP A 81 2.90 14.73 -2.85
CA ASP A 81 3.39 15.60 -1.76
C ASP A 81 2.53 15.47 -0.50
N PHE A 82 1.19 15.43 -0.66
CA PHE A 82 0.27 15.21 0.45
C PHE A 82 0.39 13.81 1.04
N ARG A 83 0.45 12.78 0.19
CA ARG A 83 0.57 11.38 0.64
C ARG A 83 1.86 11.09 1.41
N THR A 84 2.92 11.84 1.12
CA THR A 84 4.24 11.63 1.72
C THR A 84 4.46 12.47 2.98
N ARG A 85 3.97 13.72 3.00
CA ARG A 85 4.25 14.67 4.10
C ARG A 85 3.03 15.05 4.93
N GLY A 86 1.82 14.74 4.46
CA GLY A 86 0.59 15.30 5.02
C GLY A 86 0.50 16.83 4.84
N GLY A 87 -0.31 17.48 5.67
CA GLY A 87 -0.44 18.94 5.74
C GLY A 87 -0.91 19.60 4.44
N LEU A 88 -0.67 20.92 4.30
CA LEU A 88 -1.04 21.64 3.08
C LEU A 88 0.05 21.49 2.02
N CYS A 89 -0.22 20.63 1.03
CA CYS A 89 0.54 20.61 -0.22
C CYS A 89 0.29 21.87 -1.06
N LYS A 90 1.06 22.07 -2.15
CA LYS A 90 0.88 23.21 -3.06
C LYS A 90 -0.55 23.37 -3.61
N HIS A 91 -1.24 22.26 -3.88
CA HIS A 91 -2.63 22.27 -4.35
C HIS A 91 -3.62 22.61 -3.22
N GLY A 92 -3.37 22.09 -2.02
CA GLY A 92 -4.14 22.39 -0.81
C GLY A 92 -4.07 23.87 -0.45
N ALA A 93 -2.85 24.41 -0.40
CA ALA A 93 -2.61 25.83 -0.16
C ALA A 93 -3.22 26.72 -1.26
N ALA A 94 -3.09 26.35 -2.54
CA ALA A 94 -3.69 27.12 -3.64
C ALA A 94 -5.22 27.16 -3.53
N ALA A 95 -5.85 26.03 -3.25
CA ALA A 95 -7.30 25.96 -3.13
C ALA A 95 -7.83 26.71 -1.89
N ALA A 96 -7.11 26.66 -0.76
CA ALA A 96 -7.45 27.43 0.43
C ALA A 96 -7.39 28.94 0.16
N LEU A 97 -6.28 29.42 -0.42
CA LEU A 97 -6.11 30.83 -0.75
C LEU A 97 -7.13 31.31 -1.78
N PHE A 98 -7.48 30.48 -2.76
CA PHE A 98 -8.53 30.80 -3.75
C PHE A 98 -9.89 31.03 -3.08
N LEU A 99 -10.25 30.19 -2.10
CA LEU A 99 -11.51 30.36 -1.36
C LEU A 99 -11.52 31.63 -0.51
N PHE A 100 -10.41 31.95 0.15
CA PHE A 100 -10.30 33.18 0.93
C PHE A 100 -10.36 34.43 0.05
N GLN A 101 -9.76 34.40 -1.15
CA GLN A 101 -9.91 35.48 -2.14
C GLN A 101 -11.35 35.66 -2.63
N ALA A 102 -12.12 34.57 -2.67
CA ALA A 102 -13.55 34.60 -3.01
C ALA A 102 -14.45 35.01 -1.82
N GLY A 103 -13.87 35.34 -0.65
CA GLY A 103 -14.61 35.71 0.55
C GLY A 103 -15.37 34.55 1.20
N HIS A 104 -15.02 33.30 0.89
CA HIS A 104 -15.66 32.12 1.46
C HIS A 104 -14.91 31.63 2.69
N GLU A 105 -15.64 31.51 3.80
CA GLU A 105 -15.12 30.87 5.02
C GLU A 105 -15.06 29.35 4.86
N LEU A 106 -14.01 28.75 5.41
CA LEU A 106 -13.89 27.30 5.46
C LEU A 106 -14.79 26.74 6.57
N PRO A 107 -15.66 25.77 6.26
CA PRO A 107 -16.51 25.14 7.24
C PRO A 107 -15.68 24.30 8.21
N GLU A 108 -16.11 24.26 9.47
CA GLU A 108 -15.58 23.32 10.45
C GLU A 108 -15.91 21.90 9.97
N LEU A 109 -14.86 21.10 9.80
CA LEU A 109 -15.00 19.68 9.55
C LEU A 109 -15.53 19.07 10.83
N ALA A 110 -16.71 18.43 10.76
CA ALA A 110 -17.18 17.56 11.83
C ALA A 110 -16.03 16.62 12.20
N ALA A 111 -15.70 16.51 13.49
CA ALA A 111 -14.57 15.73 13.97
C ALA A 111 -14.61 14.30 13.42
N GLN A 112 -13.87 14.05 12.33
CA GLN A 112 -13.72 12.72 11.78
C GLN A 112 -12.60 12.03 12.54
N ALA A 113 -13.00 11.02 13.32
CA ALA A 113 -12.12 10.06 13.97
C ALA A 113 -10.97 9.67 13.04
N SER A 114 -9.75 10.08 13.40
CA SER A 114 -8.52 9.50 12.90
C SER A 114 -8.37 8.10 13.51
N ALA A 115 -8.96 7.11 12.85
CA ALA A 115 -8.54 5.72 12.98
C ALA A 115 -8.74 5.01 11.62
N PRO A 116 -7.90 4.02 11.28
CA PRO A 116 -8.16 3.18 10.12
C PRO A 116 -9.56 2.57 10.30
N VAL A 117 -10.36 2.57 9.24
CA VAL A 117 -11.71 1.99 9.26
C VAL A 117 -11.57 0.49 9.58
N LYS A 118 -11.69 0.13 10.86
CA LYS A 118 -12.24 -1.17 11.25
C LYS A 118 -13.68 -1.15 10.77
N ARG A 119 -14.06 -2.13 9.94
CA ARG A 119 -15.47 -2.37 9.61
C ARG A 119 -16.23 -2.51 10.94
N PRO A 120 -17.37 -1.82 11.13
CA PRO A 120 -18.18 -2.06 12.31
C PRO A 120 -18.71 -3.50 12.27
N ARG A 121 -18.65 -4.20 13.41
CA ARG A 121 -19.59 -5.29 13.66
C ARG A 121 -20.99 -4.69 13.52
N SER A 122 -21.89 -5.41 12.86
CA SER A 122 -23.30 -5.05 12.82
C SER A 122 -23.87 -5.06 14.23
N GLU A 123 -23.96 -3.90 14.87
CA GLU A 123 -24.81 -3.74 16.03
C GLU A 123 -26.26 -3.56 15.54
N ARG A 124 -27.12 -4.29 16.23
CA ARG A 124 -28.58 -4.35 16.06
C ARG A 124 -29.15 -2.93 16.20
N PRO A 125 -30.11 -2.50 15.37
CA PRO A 125 -30.73 -1.18 15.53
C PRO A 125 -31.47 -1.08 16.89
N PRO A 126 -31.57 0.13 17.48
CA PRO A 126 -32.30 0.34 18.72
C PRO A 126 -33.79 0.10 18.52
N ALA A 127 -34.44 -0.42 19.57
CA ALA A 127 -35.87 -0.66 19.60
C ALA A 127 -36.64 0.64 19.37
N THR A 128 -37.50 0.62 18.34
CA THR A 128 -38.51 1.66 18.12
C THR A 128 -39.47 1.74 19.31
N PRO A 129 -39.91 2.94 19.73
CA PRO A 129 -40.87 3.07 20.80
C PRO A 129 -42.22 2.47 20.35
N THR A 130 -42.69 1.48 21.11
CA THR A 130 -44.01 0.90 20.98
C THR A 130 -45.07 1.99 21.11
N ARG A 131 -45.78 2.23 20.00
CA ARG A 131 -46.99 3.04 19.94
C ARG A 131 -48.11 2.26 20.64
N ASN A 132 -48.18 2.36 21.96
CA ASN A 132 -49.33 1.94 22.75
C ASN A 132 -49.75 3.08 23.69
N LYS A 133 -50.48 4.05 23.15
CA LYS A 133 -51.50 4.83 23.87
C LYS A 133 -52.52 5.30 22.86
N LEU A 134 -53.62 4.57 22.78
CA LEU A 134 -54.98 4.98 22.43
C LEU A 134 -55.77 3.69 22.35
N PHE A 135 -56.32 3.25 23.47
CA PHE A 135 -57.66 2.68 23.58
C PHE A 135 -57.89 2.32 25.05
N GLU A 136 -58.91 2.94 25.64
CA GLU A 136 -59.42 2.68 26.99
C GLU A 136 -60.23 1.37 27.04
N PRO A 137 -60.44 0.77 28.22
CA PRO A 137 -61.03 -0.56 28.33
C PRO A 137 -62.55 -0.50 28.19
N GLY A 138 -63.05 -0.97 27.05
CA GLY A 138 -64.43 -1.40 26.88
C GLY A 138 -64.50 -2.92 26.91
N SER A 139 -65.32 -3.46 27.83
CA SER A 139 -65.75 -4.86 27.92
C SER A 139 -66.07 -5.50 26.56
N VAL A 140 -65.76 -6.80 26.38
CA VAL A 140 -66.74 -7.88 26.06
C VAL A 140 -65.99 -9.19 25.71
N SER A 141 -66.36 -10.23 26.46
CA SER A 141 -66.53 -11.67 26.20
C SER A 141 -65.59 -12.53 25.34
N SER A 142 -65.33 -13.71 25.91
CA SER A 142 -64.79 -15.01 25.45
C SER A 142 -65.02 -15.46 23.98
N PRO A 143 -64.25 -16.48 23.54
CA PRO A 143 -63.88 -16.69 22.13
C PRO A 143 -64.79 -17.66 21.38
N GLU A 144 -64.97 -17.42 20.07
CA GLU A 144 -65.42 -18.45 19.13
C GLU A 144 -64.27 -18.81 18.19
N GLU A 145 -64.05 -20.12 18.07
CA GLU A 145 -63.12 -20.78 17.18
C GLU A 145 -63.51 -20.51 15.72
N VAL A 146 -62.54 -20.06 14.91
CA VAL A 146 -62.62 -20.22 13.45
C VAL A 146 -61.32 -20.84 12.95
N ASP A 147 -61.45 -22.13 12.68
CA ASP A 147 -60.49 -22.99 12.01
C ASP A 147 -60.50 -22.63 10.51
N GLU A 148 -59.51 -21.87 10.04
CA GLU A 148 -59.32 -21.65 8.61
C GLU A 148 -57.83 -21.71 8.26
N ALA A 149 -57.46 -22.83 7.65
CA ALA A 149 -56.11 -23.15 7.22
C ALA A 149 -55.59 -22.12 6.21
N LEU A 150 -54.71 -21.22 6.68
CA LEU A 150 -53.91 -20.35 5.83
C LEU A 150 -53.02 -21.19 4.90
N PRO A 151 -53.08 -20.99 3.56
CA PRO A 151 -52.22 -21.73 2.65
C PRO A 151 -50.76 -21.36 2.91
N ALA A 152 -49.91 -22.38 3.05
CA ALA A 152 -48.48 -22.21 3.29
C ALA A 152 -47.84 -21.37 2.17
N LEU A 153 -47.57 -20.10 2.47
CA LEU A 153 -46.80 -19.22 1.61
C LEU A 153 -45.43 -19.85 1.38
N LYS A 154 -45.16 -20.32 0.15
CA LYS A 154 -43.83 -20.78 -0.26
C LYS A 154 -42.84 -19.66 0.03
N ARG A 155 -41.88 -19.92 0.91
CA ARG A 155 -40.77 -18.99 1.16
C ARG A 155 -40.18 -18.57 -0.18
N PRO A 156 -40.05 -17.26 -0.47
CA PRO A 156 -39.38 -16.82 -1.68
C PRO A 156 -37.96 -17.38 -1.66
N GLN A 157 -37.64 -18.23 -2.65
CA GLN A 157 -36.26 -18.64 -2.88
C GLN A 157 -35.51 -17.44 -3.43
N PHE A 158 -34.80 -16.73 -2.55
CA PHE A 158 -33.82 -15.76 -2.99
C PHE A 158 -32.74 -16.49 -3.80
N PRO A 159 -32.39 -16.04 -5.01
CA PRO A 159 -31.29 -16.62 -5.75
C PRO A 159 -30.04 -16.53 -4.87
N GLN A 160 -29.41 -17.67 -4.60
CA GLN A 160 -28.15 -17.72 -3.84
C GLN A 160 -27.17 -16.70 -4.44
N PRO A 161 -26.44 -15.91 -3.63
CA PRO A 161 -25.43 -15.00 -4.14
C PRO A 161 -24.50 -15.82 -5.05
N ARG A 162 -24.58 -15.55 -6.35
CA ARG A 162 -23.92 -16.35 -7.39
C ARG A 162 -22.43 -16.47 -7.02
N ALA A 163 -21.88 -17.67 -7.00
CA ALA A 163 -20.48 -17.96 -6.65
C ALA A 163 -19.45 -17.03 -7.32
N ALA A 164 -19.80 -16.42 -8.45
CA ALA A 164 -19.03 -15.35 -9.11
C ALA A 164 -18.80 -14.09 -8.24
N ALA A 165 -19.78 -13.66 -7.43
CA ALA A 165 -19.64 -12.49 -6.56
C ALA A 165 -18.71 -12.76 -5.37
N SER A 166 -18.76 -13.96 -4.78
CA SER A 166 -17.81 -14.38 -3.73
C SER A 166 -16.40 -14.60 -4.29
N ALA A 167 -16.28 -15.13 -5.52
CA ALA A 167 -15.00 -15.28 -6.19
C ALA A 167 -14.36 -13.92 -6.53
N ALA A 168 -15.15 -12.94 -7.00
CA ALA A 168 -14.66 -11.59 -7.29
C ALA A 168 -14.17 -10.85 -6.03
N VAL A 169 -14.86 -11.01 -4.90
CA VAL A 169 -14.42 -10.46 -3.61
C VAL A 169 -13.14 -11.12 -3.12
N SER A 170 -13.01 -12.46 -3.25
CA SER A 170 -11.78 -13.18 -2.93
C SER A 170 -10.60 -12.74 -3.80
N GLN A 171 -10.84 -12.55 -5.11
CA GLN A 171 -9.81 -12.10 -6.05
C GLN A 171 -9.33 -10.66 -5.75
N MET A 172 -10.24 -9.73 -5.43
CA MET A 172 -9.86 -8.38 -4.99
C MET A 172 -9.06 -8.39 -3.68
N GLN A 173 -9.44 -9.24 -2.72
CA GLN A 173 -8.71 -9.40 -1.47
C GLN A 173 -7.30 -9.94 -1.71
N ARG A 174 -7.13 -10.96 -2.56
CA ARG A 174 -5.81 -11.50 -2.93
C ARG A 174 -4.89 -10.42 -3.50
N VAL A 175 -5.36 -9.64 -4.48
CA VAL A 175 -4.58 -8.56 -5.09
C VAL A 175 -4.13 -7.53 -4.04
N PHE A 176 -5.03 -7.16 -3.13
CA PHE A 176 -4.71 -6.24 -2.05
C PHE A 176 -3.65 -6.80 -1.09
N PHE A 177 -3.79 -8.05 -0.66
CA PHE A 177 -2.84 -8.69 0.24
C PHE A 177 -1.47 -8.89 -0.40
N LEU A 178 -1.41 -9.32 -1.67
CA LEU A 178 -0.15 -9.41 -2.40
C LEU A 178 0.56 -8.05 -2.50
N ARG A 179 -0.19 -6.98 -2.77
CA ARG A 179 0.38 -5.62 -2.78
C ARG A 179 0.88 -5.19 -1.41
N GLN A 180 0.20 -5.56 -0.33
CA GLN A 180 0.68 -5.31 1.03
C GLN A 180 1.98 -6.06 1.31
N LEU A 181 2.06 -7.35 0.95
CA LEU A 181 3.28 -8.15 1.09
C LEU A 181 4.44 -7.55 0.31
N GLN A 182 4.21 -7.15 -0.95
CA GLN A 182 5.22 -6.46 -1.75
C GLN A 182 5.70 -5.17 -1.07
N THR A 183 4.80 -4.40 -0.49
CA THR A 183 5.14 -3.14 0.21
C THR A 183 5.94 -3.42 1.49
N ALA A 184 5.54 -4.42 2.29
CA ALA A 184 6.24 -4.84 3.49
C ALA A 184 7.64 -5.40 3.17
N ALA A 185 7.77 -6.17 2.08
CA ALA A 185 9.04 -6.67 1.57
C ALA A 185 9.98 -5.53 1.18
N THR A 186 9.51 -4.54 0.41
CA THR A 186 10.34 -3.37 0.04
C THR A 186 10.74 -2.52 1.24
N ALA A 187 9.90 -2.45 2.27
CA ALA A 187 10.20 -1.71 3.49
C ALA A 187 11.12 -2.49 4.45
N GLY A 188 11.32 -3.80 4.24
CA GLY A 188 12.00 -4.70 5.19
C GLY A 188 11.24 -4.95 6.50
N ASN A 189 9.93 -4.67 6.53
CA ASN A 189 9.11 -4.93 7.72
C ASN A 189 8.78 -6.43 7.85
N HIS A 190 9.74 -7.22 8.31
CA HIS A 190 9.61 -8.67 8.48
C HIS A 190 8.42 -9.07 9.37
N ALA A 191 8.20 -8.39 10.50
CA ALA A 191 7.09 -8.69 11.40
C ALA A 191 5.72 -8.46 10.75
N GLY A 192 5.56 -7.33 10.04
CA GLY A 192 4.36 -7.04 9.27
C GLY A 192 4.17 -8.03 8.13
N PHE A 193 5.25 -8.32 7.40
CA PHE A 193 5.26 -9.24 6.27
C PHE A 193 4.76 -10.63 6.66
N PHE A 194 5.31 -11.26 7.70
CA PHE A 194 4.88 -12.60 8.11
C PHE A 194 3.46 -12.63 8.68
N ARG A 195 3.04 -11.58 9.38
CA ARG A 195 1.64 -11.46 9.84
C ARG A 195 0.66 -11.41 8.68
N ASP A 196 1.00 -10.68 7.63
CA ASP A 196 0.15 -10.57 6.45
C ASP A 196 0.26 -11.84 5.58
N LEU A 197 1.41 -12.52 5.58
CA LEU A 197 1.62 -13.80 4.89
C LEU A 197 0.77 -14.91 5.50
N GLN A 198 0.64 -14.95 6.83
CA GLN A 198 -0.24 -15.88 7.56
C GLN A 198 -1.73 -15.70 7.23
N ARG A 199 -2.13 -14.51 6.77
CA ARG A 199 -3.53 -14.23 6.41
C ARG A 199 -3.90 -14.74 5.02
N ILE A 200 -2.91 -15.00 4.17
CA ILE A 200 -3.14 -15.55 2.84
C ILE A 200 -3.19 -17.08 2.94
N HIS A 201 -4.40 -17.62 2.80
CA HIS A 201 -4.66 -19.05 2.81
C HIS A 201 -4.63 -19.64 1.40
N GLU A 202 -4.88 -18.80 0.39
CA GLU A 202 -4.68 -19.15 -1.01
C GLU A 202 -3.21 -19.49 -1.31
N PRO A 203 -2.95 -20.46 -2.21
CA PRO A 203 -1.59 -20.75 -2.66
C PRO A 203 -1.02 -19.56 -3.42
N ILE A 204 0.18 -19.15 -3.02
CA ILE A 204 0.97 -18.14 -3.73
C ILE A 204 1.74 -18.89 -4.81
N GLY A 205 1.65 -18.42 -6.06
CA GLY A 205 2.35 -19.05 -7.17
C GLY A 205 3.85 -18.83 -7.09
N GLU A 206 4.66 -19.72 -7.69
CA GLU A 206 6.12 -19.59 -7.71
C GLU A 206 6.58 -18.24 -8.30
N THR A 207 5.87 -17.72 -9.30
CA THR A 207 6.14 -16.42 -9.92
C THR A 207 5.89 -15.23 -8.98
N GLU A 208 4.81 -15.28 -8.20
CA GLU A 208 4.49 -14.25 -7.21
C GLU A 208 5.49 -14.28 -6.05
N VAL A 209 5.88 -15.48 -5.60
CA VAL A 209 6.92 -15.65 -4.57
C VAL A 209 8.27 -15.14 -5.07
N ALA A 210 8.63 -15.45 -6.32
CA ALA A 210 9.84 -14.92 -6.95
C ALA A 210 9.81 -13.38 -7.00
N GLU A 211 8.67 -12.77 -7.36
CA GLU A 211 8.55 -11.31 -7.36
C GLU A 211 8.72 -10.73 -5.94
N LEU A 212 8.15 -11.37 -4.92
CA LEU A 212 8.33 -10.98 -3.52
C LEU A 212 9.79 -11.09 -3.07
N LEU A 213 10.49 -12.17 -3.45
CA LEU A 213 11.92 -12.33 -3.19
C LEU A 213 12.72 -11.18 -3.82
N HIS A 214 12.51 -10.88 -5.10
CA HIS A 214 13.21 -9.77 -5.77
C HIS A 214 12.96 -8.43 -5.07
N LYS A 215 11.70 -8.13 -4.71
CA LYS A 215 11.38 -6.88 -4.01
C LYS A 215 11.99 -6.82 -2.61
N ALA A 216 12.04 -7.93 -1.88
CA ALA A 216 12.67 -7.99 -0.57
C ALA A 216 14.17 -7.68 -0.66
N ILE A 217 14.86 -8.23 -1.67
CA ILE A 217 16.31 -8.04 -1.86
C ILE A 217 16.69 -6.57 -2.07
N TRP A 218 15.87 -5.83 -2.85
CA TRP A 218 16.05 -4.39 -3.09
C TRP A 218 15.46 -3.50 -1.98
N GLY A 219 15.00 -4.10 -0.88
CA GLY A 219 14.40 -3.39 0.23
C GLY A 219 15.36 -2.38 0.88
N SER A 220 14.79 -1.31 1.43
CA SER A 220 15.54 -0.23 2.05
C SER A 220 16.25 -0.64 3.34
N ASP A 221 15.64 -1.54 4.11
CA ASP A 221 16.20 -2.05 5.36
C ASP A 221 16.92 -3.38 5.13
N VAL A 222 18.23 -3.39 5.37
CA VAL A 222 19.13 -4.54 5.13
C VAL A 222 18.75 -5.74 6.00
N ALA A 223 18.67 -5.51 7.32
CA ALA A 223 18.44 -6.56 8.30
C ALA A 223 17.00 -7.09 8.21
N GLY A 224 16.06 -6.20 7.90
CA GLY A 224 14.68 -6.56 7.64
C GLY A 224 14.51 -7.41 6.38
N ALA A 225 15.15 -7.02 5.27
CA ALA A 225 15.13 -7.74 4.01
C ALA A 225 15.70 -9.16 4.13
N GLU A 226 16.83 -9.31 4.82
CA GLU A 226 17.46 -10.61 5.10
C GLU A 226 16.47 -11.55 5.81
N LYS A 227 15.85 -11.10 6.90
CA LYS A 227 14.85 -11.88 7.63
C LYS A 227 13.61 -12.23 6.81
N VAL A 228 13.17 -11.32 5.92
CA VAL A 228 12.05 -11.59 5.02
C VAL A 228 12.42 -12.72 4.06
N VAL A 229 13.60 -12.67 3.44
CA VAL A 229 14.05 -13.71 2.50
C VAL A 229 14.24 -15.05 3.21
N GLU A 230 14.97 -15.07 4.31
CA GLU A 230 15.21 -16.30 5.08
C GLU A 230 13.91 -16.92 5.57
N GLY A 231 13.02 -16.11 6.16
CA GLY A 231 11.76 -16.61 6.64
C GLY A 231 10.80 -17.01 5.51
N LEU A 232 10.89 -16.40 4.32
CA LEU A 232 10.10 -16.82 3.16
C LEU A 232 10.58 -18.17 2.62
N LEU A 233 11.90 -18.37 2.52
CA LEU A 233 12.51 -19.65 2.14
C LEU A 233 12.22 -20.75 3.16
N ALA A 234 12.19 -20.43 4.46
CA ALA A 234 11.89 -21.40 5.51
C ALA A 234 10.38 -21.70 5.64
N ALA A 235 9.51 -20.70 5.47
CA ALA A 235 8.08 -20.86 5.67
C ALA A 235 7.35 -21.47 4.47
N ARG A 236 7.92 -21.38 3.26
CA ARG A 236 7.26 -21.79 2.01
C ARG A 236 8.21 -22.59 1.12
N PRO A 237 7.96 -23.89 0.88
CA PRO A 237 8.77 -24.67 -0.06
C PRO A 237 8.71 -24.13 -1.49
N GLU A 238 7.63 -23.44 -1.86
CA GLU A 238 7.46 -22.80 -3.16
C GLU A 238 8.49 -21.68 -3.39
N ALA A 239 8.97 -21.04 -2.32
CA ALA A 239 10.02 -20.03 -2.42
C ALA A 239 11.38 -20.63 -2.79
N ALA A 240 11.71 -21.78 -2.20
CA ALA A 240 12.90 -22.53 -2.56
C ALA A 240 12.80 -23.09 -3.98
N ALA A 241 11.61 -23.59 -4.37
CA ALA A 241 11.34 -24.04 -5.74
C ALA A 241 11.52 -22.90 -6.76
N ALA A 242 10.95 -21.72 -6.48
CA ALA A 242 11.08 -20.53 -7.32
C ALA A 242 12.55 -20.06 -7.47
N ALA A 243 13.31 -20.09 -6.38
CA ALA A 243 14.74 -19.76 -6.38
C ALA A 243 15.56 -20.78 -7.19
N ARG A 244 15.27 -22.08 -7.06
CA ARG A 244 15.92 -23.17 -7.81
C ARG A 244 15.57 -23.15 -9.29
N ALA A 245 14.30 -22.91 -9.62
CA ALA A 245 13.85 -22.75 -11.00
C ALA A 245 14.42 -21.49 -11.67
N GLY A 246 15.04 -20.59 -10.89
CA GLY A 246 15.67 -19.39 -11.42
C GLY A 246 14.67 -18.41 -12.02
N ILE A 247 13.45 -18.34 -11.46
CA ILE A 247 12.41 -17.44 -11.98
C ILE A 247 12.94 -16.02 -11.96
N ALA A 248 13.07 -15.43 -13.14
CA ALA A 248 13.72 -14.15 -13.33
C ALA A 248 12.77 -12.95 -13.13
N ASP A 249 13.34 -11.81 -12.76
CA ASP A 249 12.64 -10.52 -12.76
C ASP A 249 12.46 -9.95 -14.19
N ALA A 250 11.89 -8.75 -14.28
CA ALA A 250 11.67 -8.06 -15.56
C ALA A 250 12.95 -7.75 -16.36
N LEU A 251 14.14 -7.87 -15.74
CA LEU A 251 15.43 -7.70 -16.38
C LEU A 251 16.09 -9.06 -16.69
N GLY A 252 15.37 -10.17 -16.53
CA GLY A 252 15.91 -11.50 -16.71
C GLY A 252 16.85 -11.92 -15.58
N ARG A 253 16.90 -11.21 -14.46
CA ARG A 253 17.81 -11.53 -13.34
C ARG A 253 17.16 -12.53 -12.41
N THR A 254 17.89 -13.57 -12.03
CA THR A 254 17.46 -14.49 -10.97
C THR A 254 17.56 -13.82 -9.58
N PRO A 255 16.92 -14.37 -8.53
CA PRO A 255 17.05 -13.83 -7.18
C PRO A 255 18.51 -13.72 -6.73
N LEU A 256 19.37 -14.65 -7.16
CA LEU A 256 20.79 -14.64 -6.83
C LEU A 256 21.55 -13.48 -7.51
N HIS A 257 21.24 -13.17 -8.78
CA HIS A 257 21.78 -11.96 -9.43
C HIS A 257 21.38 -10.70 -8.68
N ALA A 258 20.11 -10.60 -8.27
CA ALA A 258 19.63 -9.45 -7.51
C ALA A 258 20.37 -9.32 -6.17
N ALA A 259 20.63 -10.43 -5.47
CA ALA A 259 21.33 -10.43 -4.19
C ALA A 259 22.80 -10.00 -4.33
N VAL A 260 23.49 -10.48 -5.37
CA VAL A 260 24.87 -10.05 -5.67
C VAL A 260 24.89 -8.57 -6.04
N ALA A 261 24.00 -8.11 -6.93
CA ALA A 261 23.91 -6.71 -7.33
C ALA A 261 23.63 -5.78 -6.13
N ALA A 262 22.73 -6.20 -5.23
CA ALA A 262 22.38 -5.46 -4.01
C ALA A 262 23.43 -5.57 -2.89
N ASN A 263 24.54 -6.27 -3.11
CA ASN A 263 25.62 -6.47 -2.13
C ASN A 263 25.13 -7.13 -0.82
N ARG A 264 24.27 -8.16 -0.93
CA ARG A 264 23.66 -8.86 0.21
C ARG A 264 24.24 -10.27 0.36
N LEU A 265 25.30 -10.41 1.15
CA LEU A 265 26.02 -11.68 1.27
C LEU A 265 25.21 -12.77 1.97
N GLU A 266 24.53 -12.44 3.06
CA GLU A 266 23.71 -13.39 3.82
C GLU A 266 22.52 -13.90 3.00
N VAL A 267 21.89 -13.01 2.23
CA VAL A 267 20.86 -13.40 1.25
C VAL A 267 21.41 -14.38 0.21
N CYS A 268 22.63 -14.19 -0.29
CA CYS A 268 23.25 -15.14 -1.21
C CYS A 268 23.43 -16.52 -0.55
N ARG A 269 23.86 -16.57 0.71
CA ARG A 269 23.97 -17.84 1.47
C ARG A 269 22.62 -18.53 1.60
N ALA A 270 21.57 -17.78 1.94
CA ALA A 270 20.21 -18.31 2.08
C ALA A 270 19.64 -18.84 0.75
N LEU A 271 19.89 -18.15 -0.37
CA LEU A 271 19.46 -18.62 -1.68
C LEU A 271 20.23 -19.86 -2.14
N LEU A 272 21.54 -19.94 -1.85
CA LEU A 272 22.34 -21.12 -2.15
C LEU A 272 21.97 -22.33 -1.28
N SER A 273 21.60 -22.12 -0.02
CA SER A 273 21.10 -23.21 0.83
C SER A 273 19.76 -23.76 0.33
N ALA A 274 18.97 -22.93 -0.37
CA ALA A 274 17.79 -23.34 -1.13
C ALA A 274 18.12 -23.97 -2.51
N ASN A 275 19.40 -24.22 -2.80
CA ASN A 275 19.93 -24.72 -4.08
C ASN A 275 19.60 -23.84 -5.29
N ALA A 276 19.63 -22.51 -5.14
CA ALA A 276 19.65 -21.62 -6.30
C ALA A 276 20.92 -21.88 -7.13
N ASP A 277 20.77 -22.01 -8.45
CA ASP A 277 21.91 -22.24 -9.36
C ASP A 277 22.61 -20.91 -9.70
N PRO A 278 23.91 -20.75 -9.35
CA PRO A 278 24.69 -19.56 -9.68
C PRO A 278 25.16 -19.49 -11.13
N GLY A 279 25.04 -20.57 -11.89
CA GLY A 279 25.42 -20.65 -13.31
C GLY A 279 24.36 -20.14 -14.27
N LEU A 280 23.12 -19.93 -13.81
CA LEU A 280 22.04 -19.43 -14.66
C LEU A 280 22.39 -18.03 -15.20
N PRO A 281 22.25 -17.79 -16.52
CA PRO A 281 22.47 -16.47 -17.10
C PRO A 281 21.27 -15.54 -16.86
N ASP A 282 21.55 -14.25 -16.70
CA ASP A 282 20.54 -13.20 -16.73
C ASP A 282 20.13 -12.80 -18.16
N GLY A 283 19.29 -11.77 -18.30
CA GLY A 283 18.86 -11.23 -19.59
C GLY A 283 19.99 -10.66 -20.47
N HIS A 284 21.20 -10.48 -19.92
CA HIS A 284 22.40 -10.07 -20.63
C HIS A 284 23.35 -11.24 -20.92
N GLY A 285 22.96 -12.48 -20.58
CA GLY A 285 23.82 -13.65 -20.72
C GLY A 285 24.92 -13.75 -19.66
N ILE A 286 24.84 -12.97 -18.58
CA ILE A 286 25.83 -12.93 -17.51
C ILE A 286 25.32 -13.80 -16.36
N SER A 287 26.12 -14.73 -15.85
CA SER A 287 25.76 -15.53 -14.67
C SER A 287 25.96 -14.77 -13.36
N ALA A 288 25.35 -15.23 -12.27
CA ALA A 288 25.53 -14.60 -10.96
C ALA A 288 26.99 -14.65 -10.50
N LEU A 289 27.69 -15.75 -10.82
CA LEU A 289 29.13 -15.89 -10.58
C LEU A 289 29.94 -14.87 -11.39
N GLU A 290 29.70 -14.75 -12.68
CA GLU A 290 30.38 -13.77 -13.53
C GLU A 290 30.08 -12.34 -13.09
N LEU A 291 28.84 -12.07 -12.67
CA LEU A 291 28.44 -10.78 -12.14
C LEU A 291 29.27 -10.46 -10.89
N ALA A 292 29.50 -11.42 -10.00
CA ALA A 292 30.41 -11.27 -8.86
C ALA A 292 31.85 -10.99 -9.30
N SER A 293 32.39 -11.73 -10.29
CA SER A 293 33.76 -11.50 -10.81
C SER A 293 33.95 -10.11 -11.42
N ARG A 294 32.90 -9.54 -12.03
CA ARG A 294 32.91 -8.24 -12.70
C ARG A 294 32.73 -7.07 -11.73
N ARG A 295 32.41 -7.31 -10.45
CA ARG A 295 32.34 -6.27 -9.42
C ARG A 295 33.74 -5.69 -9.24
N LYS A 296 33.93 -4.48 -9.76
CA LYS A 296 35.14 -3.68 -9.53
C LYS A 296 34.93 -2.82 -8.30
N LEU A 297 35.89 -2.83 -7.38
CA LEU A 297 35.78 -2.09 -6.13
C LEU A 297 36.02 -0.60 -6.25
N ASP A 298 35.23 0.09 -5.44
CA ASP A 298 35.42 1.45 -4.95
C ASP A 298 36.78 1.54 -4.22
N THR A 299 37.70 2.29 -4.81
CA THR A 299 39.07 2.51 -4.33
C THR A 299 39.14 3.23 -2.98
N SER A 300 38.02 3.70 -2.42
CA SER A 300 37.97 4.51 -1.19
C SER A 300 38.07 3.72 0.12
N LYS A 301 37.81 2.40 0.14
CA LYS A 301 37.72 1.62 1.40
C LYS A 301 38.74 0.48 1.58
N GLY A 302 39.71 0.35 0.68
CA GLY A 302 40.85 -0.55 0.87
C GLY A 302 40.52 -2.04 0.67
N ASN A 303 40.88 -2.50 -0.54
CA ASN A 303 41.00 -3.89 -1.03
C ASN A 303 39.74 -4.75 -1.16
N TRP A 304 39.45 -5.16 -2.40
CA TRP A 304 39.48 -6.59 -2.77
C TRP A 304 40.14 -6.73 -4.15
N ARG A 305 41.25 -7.46 -4.21
CA ARG A 305 41.76 -8.04 -5.47
C ARG A 305 40.88 -9.26 -5.74
N HIS A 306 40.51 -9.48 -7.00
CA HIS A 306 39.53 -10.47 -7.49
C HIS A 306 39.49 -11.86 -6.80
N GLU A 307 40.55 -12.28 -6.12
CA GLU A 307 40.65 -13.55 -5.38
C GLU A 307 40.10 -13.52 -3.95
N ALA A 308 39.79 -12.35 -3.39
CA ALA A 308 39.28 -12.20 -2.01
C ALA A 308 37.86 -11.61 -1.93
N ASP A 309 37.12 -11.52 -3.06
CA ASP A 309 35.71 -11.10 -2.98
C ASP A 309 34.88 -12.22 -2.34
N PRO A 310 34.25 -11.97 -1.17
CA PRO A 310 33.50 -12.99 -0.45
C PRO A 310 32.26 -13.48 -1.24
N PHE A 311 31.74 -12.70 -2.19
CA PHE A 311 30.69 -13.16 -3.10
C PHE A 311 31.23 -14.14 -4.13
N HIS A 312 32.38 -13.82 -4.72
CA HIS A 312 33.02 -14.68 -5.72
C HIS A 312 33.40 -16.04 -5.12
N GLU A 313 33.98 -16.04 -3.93
CA GLU A 313 34.36 -17.27 -3.22
C GLU A 313 33.14 -18.11 -2.86
N LEU A 314 32.07 -17.48 -2.35
CA LEU A 314 30.83 -18.16 -1.99
C LEU A 314 30.17 -18.84 -3.21
N LEU A 315 30.05 -18.11 -4.32
CA LEU A 315 29.42 -18.62 -5.54
C LEU A 315 30.28 -19.68 -6.22
N ARG A 316 31.61 -19.48 -6.28
CA ARG A 316 32.56 -20.49 -6.80
C ARG A 316 32.47 -21.78 -5.98
N GLY A 317 32.43 -21.67 -4.66
CA GLY A 317 32.28 -22.82 -3.77
C GLY A 317 30.96 -23.56 -3.96
N ALA A 318 29.88 -22.85 -4.31
CA ALA A 318 28.60 -23.48 -4.65
C ALA A 318 28.65 -24.25 -5.97
N VAL A 319 29.28 -23.68 -7.02
CA VAL A 319 29.50 -24.37 -8.30
C VAL A 319 30.38 -25.62 -8.14
N ALA A 320 31.44 -25.53 -7.35
CA ALA A 320 32.32 -26.67 -7.09
C ALA A 320 31.63 -27.82 -6.36
N LYS A 321 30.61 -27.51 -5.54
CA LYS A 321 29.77 -28.52 -4.85
C LYS A 321 28.67 -29.11 -5.73
N SER A 322 28.24 -28.40 -6.77
CA SER A 322 27.22 -28.88 -7.70
C SER A 322 27.81 -29.63 -8.91
N ALA A 323 29.11 -29.46 -9.19
CA ALA A 323 29.82 -30.32 -10.13
C ALA A 323 29.84 -31.77 -9.60
N PRO A 324 29.47 -32.78 -10.42
CA PRO A 324 29.60 -34.16 -10.00
C PRO A 324 31.07 -34.42 -9.68
N ALA A 325 31.33 -35.12 -8.59
CA ALA A 325 32.64 -35.67 -8.31
C ALA A 325 32.99 -36.62 -9.47
N GLU A 326 33.65 -36.11 -10.50
CA GLU A 326 34.27 -36.98 -11.50
C GLU A 326 35.28 -37.86 -10.77
N GLU A 327 35.05 -39.15 -10.93
CA GLU A 327 35.81 -40.27 -10.41
C GLU A 327 37.30 -40.08 -10.68
N ASN A 328 38.06 -39.73 -9.65
CA ASN A 328 39.47 -40.08 -9.59
C ASN A 328 39.58 -41.51 -9.06
N ALA A 329 39.16 -42.46 -9.89
CA ALA A 329 39.54 -43.86 -9.81
C ALA A 329 40.51 -44.12 -10.98
N THR A 330 41.80 -43.93 -10.71
CA THR A 330 42.90 -44.48 -11.52
C THR A 330 43.59 -45.57 -10.72
#